data_AF-A0A380FNY6-F1
#
_entry.id   AF-A0A380FNY6-F1
#
_cell.length_a   1.000
_cell.length_b   1.000
_cell.length_c   1.000
_cell.angle_alpha   90.00
_cell.angle_beta   90.00
_cell.angle_gamma   90.00
#
_symmetry.space_group_name_H-M   'P 1'
#
loop_
_entity.id
_entity.type
_entity.pdbx_description
1 polymer ?
#
loop_
_entity_poly.entity_id
_entity_poly.type
_entity_poly.pdbx_seq_one_letter_code
_entity_poly.pdbx_strand_id
1 'polypeptide(L)'
;MFSHSKADEPISKTFPHLNHLTHHYEELNYETISCDVVFFATPSNVSKHIAPKLVKQGIKVIDLSGDFRLKDRDVYQQFYGEEAAPQEQLDDAAYSIAEWSNIKQTVPNLIANPGCFPTATLLALHPVIDRRVVDTNSIIIDAKTGVSGAGRSLSQNVHYSEMNENFSAYGIGKHKHKPEIEQYLSQVAEKDINVIFTPHLVPMTRGILSTIYVKLTEAFSAEQLHTVYEKYYKDKPFVRVRDLGEYPKTKGSLRK
;
A
#
# COMPACT_ATOMS: atom_id res chain seq x y z
N MET A 1 -18.21 12.46 7.75
CA MET A 1 -17.53 11.24 7.22
C MET A 1 -18.52 10.55 6.33
N PHE A 2 -18.16 10.15 5.11
CA PHE A 2 -19.16 9.61 4.18
C PHE A 2 -19.24 8.09 4.22
N SER A 3 -20.44 7.53 4.09
CA SER A 3 -20.69 6.08 3.98
C SER A 3 -21.92 5.78 3.15
N HIS A 4 -21.78 4.93 2.13
CA HIS A 4 -22.91 4.47 1.30
C HIS A 4 -23.84 3.47 1.99
N SER A 5 -23.43 2.85 3.09
CA SER A 5 -24.20 1.75 3.75
C SER A 5 -24.73 2.10 5.13
N LYS A 6 -24.40 3.28 5.66
CA LYS A 6 -24.67 3.65 7.06
C LYS A 6 -25.02 5.12 7.24
N ALA A 7 -25.54 5.79 6.22
CA ALA A 7 -25.94 7.18 6.32
C ALA A 7 -26.83 7.40 7.56
N ASP A 8 -26.61 8.53 8.24
CA ASP A 8 -27.26 8.95 9.48
C ASP A 8 -26.98 8.08 10.73
N GLU A 9 -26.15 7.04 10.63
CA GLU A 9 -25.69 6.32 11.83
C GLU A 9 -24.57 7.08 12.54
N PRO A 10 -24.55 7.10 13.89
CA PRO A 10 -23.42 7.68 14.62
C PRO A 10 -22.16 6.84 14.40
N ILE A 11 -21.01 7.50 14.22
CA ILE A 11 -19.72 6.82 14.00
C ILE A 11 -19.42 5.84 15.15
N SER A 12 -19.81 6.20 16.38
CA SER A 12 -19.65 5.39 17.58
C SER A 12 -20.36 4.03 17.53
N LYS A 13 -21.43 3.88 16.74
CA LYS A 13 -22.10 2.58 16.50
C LYS A 13 -21.19 1.61 15.74
N THR A 14 -20.37 2.13 14.82
CA THR A 14 -19.38 1.33 14.09
C THR A 14 -18.07 1.18 14.87
N PHE A 15 -17.66 2.24 15.56
CA PHE A 15 -16.40 2.31 16.32
C PHE A 15 -16.66 2.78 17.76
N PRO A 16 -17.03 1.87 18.68
CA PRO A 16 -17.40 2.25 20.05
C PRO A 16 -16.34 3.02 20.84
N HIS A 17 -15.05 2.80 20.52
CA HIS A 17 -13.93 3.53 21.12
C HIS A 17 -13.88 5.02 20.71
N LEU A 18 -14.67 5.43 19.72
CA LEU A 18 -14.84 6.82 19.27
C LEU A 18 -16.13 7.45 19.81
N ASN A 19 -16.67 6.95 20.92
CA ASN A 19 -17.91 7.47 21.53
C ASN A 19 -17.85 8.96 21.95
N HIS A 20 -16.65 9.53 22.07
CA HIS A 20 -16.44 10.95 22.32
C HIS A 20 -16.69 11.82 21.08
N LEU A 21 -16.77 11.22 19.89
CA LEU A 21 -17.14 11.92 18.65
C LEU A 21 -18.66 11.89 18.47
N THR A 22 -19.27 13.05 18.28
CA THR A 22 -20.72 13.22 18.05
C THR A 22 -21.13 13.16 16.57
N HIS A 23 -20.20 12.75 15.71
CA HIS A 23 -20.38 12.81 14.25
C HIS A 23 -21.18 11.61 13.74
N HIS A 24 -21.97 11.85 12.70
CA HIS A 24 -22.72 10.83 11.98
C HIS A 24 -22.07 10.57 10.62
N TYR A 25 -22.40 9.43 10.03
CA TYR A 25 -22.10 9.20 8.62
C TYR A 25 -23.05 10.02 7.75
N GLU A 26 -22.53 10.54 6.65
CA GLU A 26 -23.30 11.26 5.64
C GLU A 26 -23.27 10.49 4.32
N GLU A 27 -24.26 10.70 3.46
CA GLU A 27 -24.17 10.27 2.08
C GLU A 27 -23.26 11.22 1.29
N LEU A 28 -22.41 10.67 0.43
CA LEU A 28 -21.52 11.49 -0.38
C LEU A 28 -22.30 12.14 -1.52
N ASN A 29 -22.46 13.46 -1.47
CA ASN A 29 -22.83 14.28 -2.62
C ASN A 29 -21.60 15.08 -3.09
N TYR A 30 -20.97 14.65 -4.18
CA TYR A 30 -19.78 15.30 -4.73
C TYR A 30 -20.07 16.67 -5.34
N GLU A 31 -21.33 17.04 -5.60
CA GLU A 31 -21.69 18.34 -6.16
C GLU A 31 -21.73 19.44 -5.09
N THR A 32 -22.00 19.05 -3.83
CA THR A 32 -22.17 19.98 -2.71
C THR A 32 -21.09 19.83 -1.64
N ILE A 33 -20.13 18.92 -1.83
CA ILE A 33 -19.04 18.71 -0.87
C ILE A 33 -18.18 19.96 -0.74
N SER A 34 -17.88 20.36 0.49
CA SER A 34 -17.05 21.52 0.81
C SER A 34 -15.90 21.10 1.70
N CYS A 35 -14.75 20.79 1.11
CA CYS A 35 -13.52 20.46 1.82
C CYS A 35 -12.28 20.67 0.94
N ASP A 36 -11.12 20.85 1.56
CA ASP A 36 -9.85 21.01 0.82
C ASP A 36 -9.28 19.66 0.33
N VAL A 37 -9.53 18.58 1.08
CA VAL A 37 -8.95 17.25 0.84
C VAL A 37 -9.96 16.15 1.11
N VAL A 38 -10.04 15.15 0.22
CA VAL A 38 -10.84 13.93 0.39
C VAL A 38 -9.94 12.70 0.38
N PHE A 39 -10.19 11.81 1.34
CA PHE A 39 -9.58 10.48 1.39
C PHE A 39 -10.58 9.42 0.93
N PHE A 40 -10.26 8.68 -0.13
CA PHE A 40 -11.05 7.51 -0.53
C PHE A 40 -10.52 6.28 0.19
N ALA A 41 -11.29 5.78 1.15
CA ALA A 41 -11.09 4.49 1.81
C ALA A 41 -12.14 3.47 1.35
N THR A 42 -12.43 3.47 0.05
CA THR A 42 -13.45 2.64 -0.58
C THR A 42 -12.85 1.32 -1.10
N PRO A 43 -13.68 0.31 -1.39
CA PRO A 43 -13.26 -0.81 -2.24
C PRO A 43 -12.67 -0.31 -3.57
N SER A 44 -11.90 -1.17 -4.24
CA SER A 44 -11.52 -0.93 -5.64
C SER A 44 -12.77 -0.78 -6.50
N ASN A 45 -12.63 -0.13 -7.66
CA ASN A 45 -13.66 0.18 -8.64
C ASN A 45 -14.64 1.30 -8.23
N VAL A 46 -14.35 2.05 -7.17
CA VAL A 46 -15.27 3.08 -6.64
C VAL A 46 -14.70 4.48 -6.84
N SER A 47 -13.46 4.72 -6.41
CA SER A 47 -12.88 6.07 -6.39
C SER A 47 -12.66 6.60 -7.80
N LYS A 48 -12.38 5.73 -8.79
CA LYS A 48 -12.26 6.12 -10.21
C LYS A 48 -13.47 6.87 -10.79
N HIS A 49 -14.66 6.68 -10.22
CA HIS A 49 -15.88 7.33 -10.71
C HIS A 49 -16.12 8.72 -10.10
N ILE A 50 -15.45 9.05 -8.98
CA ILE A 50 -15.75 10.23 -8.17
C ILE A 50 -14.52 11.13 -8.02
N ALA A 51 -13.35 10.57 -7.75
CA ALA A 51 -12.11 11.33 -7.56
C ALA A 51 -11.81 12.32 -8.69
N PRO A 52 -11.96 11.98 -10.00
CA PRO A 52 -11.70 12.92 -11.08
C PRO A 52 -12.67 14.12 -11.08
N LYS A 53 -13.91 13.93 -10.61
CA LYS A 53 -14.90 15.02 -10.50
C LYS A 53 -14.51 16.00 -9.40
N LEU A 54 -14.03 15.50 -8.27
CA LEU A 54 -13.56 16.32 -7.14
C LEU A 54 -12.27 17.09 -7.52
N VAL A 55 -11.34 16.44 -8.21
CA VAL A 55 -10.13 17.09 -8.72
C VAL A 55 -10.47 18.25 -9.65
N LYS A 56 -11.47 18.10 -10.53
CA LYS A 56 -11.96 19.18 -11.40
C LYS A 56 -12.58 20.36 -10.64
N GLN A 57 -13.06 20.15 -9.42
CA GLN A 57 -13.55 21.20 -8.52
C GLN A 57 -12.41 21.87 -7.71
N GLY A 58 -11.16 21.44 -7.90
CA GLY A 58 -10.00 21.95 -7.16
C GLY A 58 -9.76 21.25 -5.81
N ILE A 59 -10.53 20.20 -5.50
CA ILE A 59 -10.38 19.43 -4.27
C ILE A 59 -9.23 18.43 -4.44
N LYS A 60 -8.32 18.37 -3.46
CA LYS A 60 -7.24 17.37 -3.46
C LYS A 60 -7.77 16.01 -3.03
N VAL A 61 -7.29 14.95 -3.67
CA VAL A 61 -7.73 13.59 -3.42
C VAL A 61 -6.54 12.71 -3.05
N ILE A 62 -6.72 11.91 -1.99
CA ILE A 62 -5.81 10.84 -1.60
C ILE A 62 -6.60 9.53 -1.67
N ASP A 63 -6.31 8.71 -2.68
CA ASP A 63 -6.98 7.42 -2.87
C ASP A 63 -6.20 6.29 -2.20
N LEU A 64 -6.80 5.67 -1.17
CA LEU A 64 -6.24 4.49 -0.50
C LEU A 64 -6.66 3.19 -1.21
N SER A 65 -7.55 3.26 -2.20
CA SER A 65 -7.91 2.12 -3.04
C SER A 65 -6.77 1.77 -4.01
N GLY A 66 -7.02 0.83 -4.93
CA GLY A 66 -6.08 0.46 -5.97
C GLY A 66 -6.33 1.14 -7.33
N ASP A 67 -7.35 1.99 -7.43
CA ASP A 67 -7.94 2.42 -8.71
C ASP A 67 -7.01 3.26 -9.58
N PHE A 68 -6.03 3.92 -8.97
CA PHE A 68 -5.09 4.81 -9.67
C PHE A 68 -3.61 4.40 -9.51
N ARG A 69 -3.33 3.21 -8.95
CA ARG A 69 -1.93 2.80 -8.66
C ARG A 69 -1.21 2.25 -9.88
N LEU A 70 -1.93 1.50 -10.72
CA LEU A 70 -1.38 0.86 -11.92
C LEU A 70 -1.60 1.77 -13.13
N LYS A 71 -0.55 1.97 -13.92
CA LYS A 71 -0.58 2.79 -15.14
C LYS A 71 -1.02 2.00 -16.36
N ASP A 72 -0.78 0.69 -16.35
CA ASP A 72 -1.21 -0.24 -17.37
C ASP A 72 -2.65 -0.73 -17.09
N ARG A 73 -3.54 -0.45 -18.02
CA ARG A 73 -4.98 -0.76 -17.92
C ARG A 73 -5.27 -2.25 -18.04
N ASP A 74 -4.51 -2.96 -18.86
CA ASP A 74 -4.69 -4.40 -19.08
C ASP A 74 -4.20 -5.17 -17.85
N VAL A 75 -3.08 -4.74 -17.26
CA VAL A 75 -2.60 -5.28 -15.98
C VAL A 75 -3.60 -5.00 -14.85
N TYR A 76 -4.18 -3.81 -14.79
CA TYR A 76 -5.26 -3.54 -13.82
C TYR A 76 -6.43 -4.50 -14.02
N GLN A 77 -6.93 -4.65 -15.25
CA GLN A 77 -8.07 -5.54 -15.54
C GLN A 77 -7.76 -6.99 -15.17
N GLN A 78 -6.55 -7.48 -15.47
CA GLN A 78 -6.12 -8.83 -15.14
C GLN A 78 -6.12 -9.09 -13.61
N PHE A 79 -5.65 -8.15 -12.80
CA PHE A 79 -5.49 -8.36 -11.35
C PHE A 79 -6.68 -7.89 -10.52
N TYR A 80 -7.43 -6.90 -10.99
CA TYR A 80 -8.58 -6.33 -10.29
C TYR A 80 -9.91 -6.93 -10.74
N GLY A 81 -9.98 -7.47 -11.96
CA GLY A 81 -11.20 -8.04 -12.56
C GLY A 81 -12.20 -6.99 -13.04
N GLU A 82 -11.79 -5.73 -13.09
CA GLU A 82 -12.62 -4.56 -13.37
C GLU A 82 -11.93 -3.69 -14.42
N GLU A 83 -12.68 -2.87 -15.16
CA GLU A 83 -12.08 -1.92 -16.09
C GLU A 83 -11.19 -0.92 -15.34
N ALA A 84 -10.01 -0.59 -15.87
CA ALA A 84 -9.17 0.47 -15.31
C ALA A 84 -9.83 1.86 -15.46
N ALA A 85 -9.35 2.84 -14.69
CA ALA A 85 -9.67 4.24 -14.98
C ALA A 85 -9.18 4.63 -16.40
N PRO A 86 -9.77 5.67 -17.03
CA PRO A 86 -9.24 6.26 -18.25
C PRO A 86 -7.75 6.62 -18.12
N GLN A 87 -6.97 6.41 -19.18
CA GLN A 87 -5.51 6.60 -19.15
C GLN A 87 -5.10 7.99 -18.68
N GLU A 88 -5.77 9.05 -19.14
CA GLU A 88 -5.51 10.43 -18.71
C GLU A 88 -5.59 10.59 -17.18
N GLN A 89 -6.57 9.95 -16.54
CA GLN A 89 -6.74 10.01 -15.08
C GLN A 89 -5.70 9.16 -14.34
N LEU A 90 -5.31 8.03 -14.92
CA LEU A 90 -4.22 7.23 -14.39
C LEU A 90 -2.93 8.04 -14.44
N ASP A 91 -2.63 8.70 -15.56
CA ASP A 91 -1.40 9.49 -15.77
C ASP A 91 -1.33 10.68 -14.81
N ASP A 92 -2.45 11.38 -14.59
CA ASP A 92 -2.58 12.49 -13.63
C ASP A 92 -2.38 12.09 -12.16
N ALA A 93 -2.62 10.81 -11.83
CA ALA A 93 -2.47 10.32 -10.46
C ALA A 93 -0.99 10.11 -10.09
N ALA A 94 -0.56 10.72 -8.99
CA ALA A 94 0.78 10.53 -8.45
C ALA A 94 0.82 9.33 -7.50
N TYR A 95 1.49 8.24 -7.91
CA TYR A 95 1.84 7.15 -6.99
C TYR A 95 2.97 7.63 -6.06
N SER A 96 2.68 7.72 -4.76
CA SER A 96 3.55 8.44 -3.83
C SER A 96 3.89 7.63 -2.59
N ILE A 97 5.18 7.34 -2.40
CA ILE A 97 5.77 6.86 -1.15
C ILE A 97 6.61 7.97 -0.53
N ALA A 98 6.30 8.33 0.71
CA ALA A 98 6.80 9.53 1.38
C ALA A 98 8.33 9.62 1.45
N GLU A 99 9.01 8.48 1.50
CA GLU A 99 10.45 8.40 1.66
C GLU A 99 11.22 8.92 0.46
N TRP A 100 10.68 8.86 -0.77
CA TRP A 100 11.38 9.33 -1.98
C TRP A 100 10.54 10.23 -2.88
N SER A 101 9.23 10.30 -2.67
CA SER A 101 8.36 11.18 -3.46
C SER A 101 8.55 12.63 -3.03
N ASN A 102 9.15 13.46 -3.89
CA ASN A 102 9.35 14.88 -3.61
C ASN A 102 8.11 15.71 -3.97
N ILE A 103 7.09 15.69 -3.09
CA ILE A 103 5.82 16.40 -3.30
C ILE A 103 5.86 17.88 -2.87
N LYS A 104 7.01 18.39 -2.41
CA LYS A 104 7.12 19.76 -1.83
C LYS A 104 7.09 20.87 -2.87
N GLN A 105 7.46 20.58 -4.12
CA GLN A 105 7.54 21.58 -5.18
C GLN A 105 6.23 21.73 -5.94
N THR A 106 5.55 20.62 -6.19
CA THR A 106 4.25 20.58 -6.87
C THR A 106 3.40 19.54 -6.18
N VAL A 107 2.38 19.97 -5.42
CA VAL A 107 1.48 19.05 -4.71
C VAL A 107 0.47 18.49 -5.71
N PRO A 108 0.47 17.18 -6.00
CA PRO A 108 -0.49 16.57 -6.91
C PRO A 108 -1.93 16.82 -6.45
N ASN A 109 -2.87 16.85 -7.40
CA ASN A 109 -4.29 16.94 -7.07
C ASN A 109 -4.88 15.56 -6.76
N LEU A 110 -4.28 14.49 -7.28
CA LEU A 110 -4.65 13.11 -6.99
C LEU A 110 -3.40 12.32 -6.60
N ILE A 111 -3.41 11.78 -5.38
CA ILE A 111 -2.38 10.87 -4.88
C ILE A 111 -2.96 9.46 -4.85
N ALA A 112 -2.32 8.55 -5.57
CA ALA A 112 -2.55 7.12 -5.44
C ALA A 112 -1.69 6.61 -4.27
N ASN A 113 -2.32 6.39 -3.12
CA ASN A 113 -1.62 5.92 -1.94
C ASN A 113 -1.23 4.45 -2.12
N PRO A 114 0.02 4.05 -1.82
CA PRO A 114 0.51 2.70 -2.03
C PRO A 114 -0.21 1.67 -1.17
N GLY A 115 -0.19 0.42 -1.64
CA GLY A 115 -0.65 -0.73 -0.88
C GLY A 115 0.25 -1.03 0.32
N CYS A 116 -0.29 -1.76 1.30
CA CYS A 116 0.44 -2.10 2.52
C CYS A 116 1.64 -3.03 2.29
N PHE A 117 1.50 -4.07 1.45
CA PHE A 117 2.63 -4.92 1.04
C PHE A 117 3.64 -4.17 0.18
N PRO A 118 3.24 -3.45 -0.89
CA PRO A 118 4.13 -2.59 -1.67
C PRO A 118 4.93 -1.65 -0.80
N THR A 119 4.30 -0.96 0.17
CA THR A 119 5.02 -0.09 1.10
C THR A 119 6.12 -0.84 1.85
N ALA A 120 5.81 -1.96 2.49
CA ALA A 120 6.80 -2.74 3.25
C ALA A 120 7.92 -3.31 2.36
N THR A 121 7.56 -3.81 1.19
CA THR A 121 8.48 -4.45 0.23
C THR A 121 9.38 -3.44 -0.46
N LEU A 122 8.82 -2.33 -0.93
CA LEU A 122 9.55 -1.30 -1.68
C LEU A 122 10.50 -0.53 -0.76
N LEU A 123 10.12 -0.25 0.50
CA LEU A 123 11.06 0.31 1.48
C LEU A 123 12.28 -0.60 1.70
N ALA A 124 12.10 -1.91 1.61
CA ALA A 124 13.22 -2.84 1.70
C ALA A 124 14.03 -2.92 0.39
N LEU A 125 13.39 -2.96 -0.78
CA LEU A 125 14.09 -3.20 -2.05
C LEU A 125 14.67 -1.94 -2.71
N HIS A 126 14.05 -0.78 -2.52
CA HIS A 126 14.37 0.41 -3.29
C HIS A 126 15.87 0.82 -3.21
N PRO A 127 16.55 0.84 -2.04
CA PRO A 127 17.96 1.26 -1.97
C PRO A 127 18.92 0.37 -2.77
N VAL A 128 18.64 -0.93 -2.87
CA VAL A 128 19.51 -1.89 -3.57
C VAL A 128 19.18 -2.02 -5.05
N ILE A 129 17.92 -1.77 -5.42
CA ILE A 129 17.48 -1.73 -6.81
C ILE A 129 17.97 -0.45 -7.49
N ASP A 130 17.82 0.70 -6.82
CA ASP A 130 18.33 2.00 -7.29
C ASP A 130 19.85 1.99 -7.54
N ARG A 131 20.59 1.30 -6.66
CA ARG A 131 22.05 1.11 -6.82
C ARG A 131 22.46 0.01 -7.81
N ARG A 132 21.50 -0.71 -8.40
CA ARG A 132 21.75 -1.79 -9.37
C ARG A 132 22.62 -2.95 -8.84
N VAL A 133 22.53 -3.25 -7.53
CA VAL A 133 23.33 -4.30 -6.87
C VAL A 133 22.60 -5.65 -6.74
N VAL A 134 21.39 -5.76 -7.29
CA VAL A 134 20.53 -6.96 -7.24
C VAL A 134 20.30 -7.52 -8.64
N ASP A 135 20.41 -8.84 -8.78
CA ASP A 135 19.93 -9.58 -9.95
C ASP A 135 18.39 -9.60 -9.92
N THR A 136 17.82 -8.75 -10.77
CA THR A 136 16.39 -8.49 -10.82
C THR A 136 15.54 -9.65 -11.32
N ASN A 137 16.16 -10.73 -11.82
CA ASN A 137 15.45 -11.95 -12.22
C ASN A 137 15.18 -12.90 -11.04
N SER A 138 15.63 -12.55 -9.83
CA SER A 138 15.69 -13.47 -8.69
C SER A 138 15.10 -12.89 -7.39
N ILE A 139 14.07 -12.05 -7.51
CA ILE A 139 13.45 -11.40 -6.35
C ILE A 139 12.30 -12.27 -5.82
N ILE A 140 12.45 -12.77 -4.60
CA ILE A 140 11.42 -13.56 -3.90
C ILE A 140 10.97 -12.81 -2.66
N ILE A 141 9.67 -12.57 -2.57
CA ILE A 141 9.03 -11.84 -1.48
C ILE A 141 8.08 -12.80 -0.75
N ASP A 142 8.48 -13.18 0.46
CA ASP A 142 7.66 -13.93 1.39
C ASP A 142 7.16 -12.99 2.49
N ALA A 143 5.89 -12.59 2.39
CA ALA A 143 5.32 -11.58 3.25
C ALA A 143 4.23 -12.14 4.17
N LYS A 144 4.18 -11.68 5.41
CA LYS A 144 3.23 -12.11 6.44
C LYS A 144 2.43 -10.90 6.89
N THR A 145 1.11 -10.99 6.92
CA THR A 145 0.22 -9.89 7.34
C THR A 145 -0.78 -10.33 8.40
N GLY A 146 -1.08 -9.42 9.33
CA GLY A 146 -2.21 -9.59 10.24
C GLY A 146 -3.57 -9.48 9.54
N VAL A 147 -4.60 -9.98 10.21
CA VAL A 147 -5.97 -10.18 9.69
C VAL A 147 -6.64 -8.87 9.26
N SER A 148 -6.31 -7.73 9.89
CA SER A 148 -6.87 -6.42 9.52
C SER A 148 -6.57 -5.98 8.08
N GLY A 149 -5.58 -6.59 7.42
CA GLY A 149 -5.31 -6.36 6.00
C GLY A 149 -6.46 -6.79 5.07
N ALA A 150 -7.33 -7.70 5.52
CA ALA A 150 -8.52 -8.11 4.79
C ALA A 150 -9.71 -7.14 4.93
N GLY A 151 -9.58 -6.11 5.79
CA GLY A 151 -10.66 -5.16 6.08
C GLY A 151 -11.64 -5.66 7.14
N ARG A 152 -12.83 -5.07 7.16
CA ARG A 152 -13.90 -5.31 8.16
C ARG A 152 -15.02 -6.23 7.65
N SER A 153 -14.97 -6.63 6.38
CA SER A 153 -16.00 -7.48 5.77
C SER A 153 -15.99 -8.88 6.38
N LEU A 154 -17.17 -9.49 6.48
CA LEU A 154 -17.31 -10.87 6.93
C LEU A 154 -16.94 -11.83 5.80
N SER A 155 -16.12 -12.83 6.10
CA SER A 155 -15.83 -13.94 5.19
C SER A 155 -15.31 -15.14 5.97
N GLN A 156 -15.43 -16.34 5.40
CA GLN A 156 -15.00 -17.58 6.06
C GLN A 156 -13.51 -17.52 6.45
N ASN A 157 -12.67 -17.00 5.56
CA ASN A 157 -11.21 -16.95 5.76
C ASN A 157 -10.75 -15.99 6.87
N VAL A 158 -11.63 -15.11 7.38
CA VAL A 158 -11.33 -14.23 8.53
C VAL A 158 -12.23 -14.49 9.73
N HIS A 159 -13.11 -15.49 9.64
CA HIS A 159 -13.92 -15.92 10.77
C HIS A 159 -13.00 -16.38 11.90
N TYR A 160 -13.29 -15.97 13.14
CA TYR A 160 -12.34 -16.15 14.25
C TYR A 160 -11.89 -17.60 14.41
N SER A 161 -12.82 -18.56 14.39
CA SER A 161 -12.48 -19.99 14.55
C SER A 161 -11.69 -20.59 13.38
N GLU A 162 -11.75 -19.99 12.19
CA GLU A 162 -10.99 -20.42 11.01
C GLU A 162 -9.58 -19.80 11.01
N MET A 163 -9.45 -18.59 11.55
CA MET A 163 -8.23 -17.79 11.52
C MET A 163 -7.36 -17.95 12.77
N ASN A 164 -7.97 -18.15 13.94
CA ASN A 164 -7.23 -18.30 15.19
C ASN A 164 -6.37 -19.57 15.17
N GLU A 165 -5.12 -19.49 15.65
CA GLU A 165 -4.13 -20.59 15.59
C GLU A 165 -3.85 -21.11 14.16
N ASN A 166 -4.14 -20.31 13.13
CA ASN A 166 -3.94 -20.70 11.74
C ASN A 166 -2.94 -19.80 11.02
N PHE A 167 -2.19 -20.36 10.07
CA PHE A 167 -1.23 -19.64 9.22
C PHE A 167 -1.37 -20.16 7.79
N SER A 168 -1.76 -19.28 6.86
CA SER A 168 -2.12 -19.70 5.50
C SER A 168 -1.54 -18.78 4.43
N ALA A 169 -1.03 -19.37 3.35
CA ALA A 169 -0.71 -18.64 2.13
C ALA A 169 -2.01 -18.33 1.35
N TYR A 170 -2.06 -17.18 0.70
CA TYR A 170 -3.22 -16.78 -0.10
C TYR A 170 -2.81 -15.95 -1.30
N GLY A 171 -3.69 -15.81 -2.30
CA GLY A 171 -3.45 -14.91 -3.44
C GLY A 171 -2.20 -15.23 -4.28
N ILE A 172 -1.64 -16.44 -4.17
CA ILE A 172 -0.42 -16.84 -4.87
C ILE A 172 -0.59 -16.62 -6.38
N GLY A 173 0.34 -15.89 -7.00
CA GLY A 173 0.35 -15.58 -8.43
C GLY A 173 -0.70 -14.56 -8.89
N LYS A 174 -1.67 -14.19 -8.05
CA LYS A 174 -2.82 -13.33 -8.43
C LYS A 174 -3.09 -12.16 -7.47
N HIS A 175 -2.20 -11.93 -6.49
CA HIS A 175 -2.41 -10.87 -5.51
C HIS A 175 -2.26 -9.49 -6.17
N LYS A 176 -3.23 -8.59 -5.95
CA LYS A 176 -3.32 -7.25 -6.58
C LYS A 176 -2.08 -6.36 -6.40
N HIS A 177 -1.35 -6.56 -5.31
CA HIS A 177 -0.10 -5.84 -5.03
C HIS A 177 1.13 -6.32 -5.81
N LYS A 178 1.10 -7.50 -6.44
CA LYS A 178 2.22 -7.99 -7.27
C LYS A 178 2.54 -7.04 -8.43
N PRO A 179 1.59 -6.66 -9.30
CA PRO A 179 1.88 -5.73 -10.39
C PRO A 179 2.26 -4.33 -9.89
N GLU A 180 1.76 -3.91 -8.72
CA GLU A 180 2.14 -2.62 -8.11
C GLU A 180 3.63 -2.60 -7.72
N ILE A 181 4.12 -3.70 -7.13
CA ILE A 181 5.54 -3.87 -6.80
C ILE A 181 6.38 -3.93 -8.08
N GLU A 182 5.96 -4.74 -9.06
CA GLU A 182 6.68 -4.93 -10.32
C GLU A 182 6.79 -3.64 -11.12
N GLN A 183 5.69 -2.89 -11.27
CA GLN A 183 5.67 -1.59 -11.95
C GLN A 183 6.68 -0.63 -11.31
N TYR A 184 6.64 -0.48 -9.98
CA TYR A 184 7.53 0.46 -9.29
C TYR A 184 9.00 0.02 -9.40
N LEU A 185 9.30 -1.26 -9.18
CA LEU A 185 10.68 -1.76 -9.29
C LEU A 185 11.21 -1.62 -10.71
N SER A 186 10.37 -1.88 -11.71
CA SER A 186 10.75 -1.75 -13.12
C SER A 186 11.05 -0.30 -13.49
N GLN A 187 10.28 0.65 -12.96
CA GLN A 187 10.53 2.07 -13.14
C GLN A 187 11.89 2.48 -12.55
N VAL A 188 12.21 2.06 -11.33
CA VAL A 188 13.49 2.40 -10.68
C VAL A 188 14.68 1.75 -11.39
N ALA A 189 14.51 0.52 -11.86
CA ALA A 189 15.58 -0.23 -12.53
C ALA A 189 15.74 0.09 -14.02
N GLU A 190 14.82 0.86 -14.61
CA GLU A 190 14.73 1.15 -16.05
C GLU A 190 14.70 -0.13 -16.92
N LYS A 191 14.05 -1.19 -16.42
CA LYS A 191 13.88 -2.48 -17.10
C LYS A 191 12.76 -3.29 -16.46
N ASP A 192 12.21 -4.25 -17.19
CA ASP A 192 11.15 -5.11 -16.66
C ASP A 192 11.65 -5.99 -15.51
N ILE A 193 10.93 -5.95 -14.39
CA ILE A 193 11.18 -6.77 -13.20
C ILE A 193 9.94 -7.60 -12.90
N ASN A 194 10.16 -8.91 -12.76
CA ASN A 194 9.17 -9.83 -12.23
C ASN A 194 9.59 -10.30 -10.84
N VAL A 195 8.62 -10.49 -9.95
CA VAL A 195 8.85 -10.97 -8.59
C VAL A 195 8.03 -12.22 -8.28
N ILE A 196 8.57 -13.11 -7.45
CA ILE A 196 7.78 -14.15 -6.80
C ILE A 196 7.21 -13.53 -5.53
N PHE A 197 5.88 -13.42 -5.44
CA PHE A 197 5.21 -12.84 -4.28
C PHE A 197 4.22 -13.82 -3.65
N THR A 198 4.49 -14.18 -2.40
CA THR A 198 3.65 -15.08 -1.60
C THR A 198 3.27 -14.38 -0.30
N PRO A 199 2.05 -13.83 -0.22
CA PRO A 199 1.53 -13.30 1.03
C PRO A 199 0.92 -14.42 1.87
N HIS A 200 1.08 -14.28 3.18
CA HIS A 200 0.52 -15.17 4.17
C HIS A 200 -0.28 -14.40 5.21
N LEU A 201 -1.42 -14.95 5.61
CA LEU A 201 -2.27 -14.44 6.67
C LEU A 201 -1.87 -15.10 7.99
N VAL A 202 -1.50 -14.29 8.98
CA VAL A 202 -1.06 -14.76 10.31
C VAL A 202 -2.07 -14.39 11.41
N PRO A 203 -2.16 -15.16 12.52
CA PRO A 203 -3.19 -15.00 13.55
C PRO A 203 -2.85 -13.86 14.52
N MET A 204 -2.63 -12.67 13.97
CA MET A 204 -2.45 -11.42 14.70
C MET A 204 -3.28 -10.34 14.03
N THR A 205 -3.76 -9.34 14.78
CA THR A 205 -4.63 -8.31 14.20
C THR A 205 -3.90 -7.42 13.19
N ARG A 206 -2.69 -6.96 13.52
CA ARG A 206 -1.97 -5.92 12.75
C ARG A 206 -0.50 -6.27 12.53
N GLY A 207 0.06 -5.70 11.46
CA GLY A 207 1.47 -5.71 11.14
C GLY A 207 1.80 -6.50 9.88
N ILE A 208 2.85 -6.09 9.18
CA ILE A 208 3.40 -6.78 8.02
C ILE A 208 4.89 -7.05 8.26
N LEU A 209 5.34 -8.26 7.96
CA LEU A 209 6.75 -8.64 7.89
C LEU A 209 7.03 -9.16 6.48
N SER A 210 7.89 -8.47 5.73
CA SER A 210 8.34 -8.91 4.40
C SER A 210 9.74 -9.46 4.51
N THR A 211 9.90 -10.77 4.30
CA THR A 211 11.21 -11.41 4.13
C THR A 211 11.50 -11.51 2.65
N ILE A 212 12.62 -10.91 2.22
CA ILE A 212 12.91 -10.76 0.79
C ILE A 212 14.26 -11.40 0.51
N TYR A 213 14.28 -12.26 -0.49
CA TYR A 213 15.47 -12.95 -0.96
C TYR A 213 15.83 -12.37 -2.33
N VAL A 214 17.10 -12.01 -2.47
CA VAL A 214 17.68 -11.48 -3.69
C VAL A 214 19.06 -12.08 -3.89
N LYS A 215 19.46 -12.23 -5.15
CA LYS A 215 20.86 -12.48 -5.49
C LYS A 215 21.54 -11.14 -5.77
N LEU A 216 22.73 -10.93 -5.21
CA LEU A 216 23.52 -9.74 -5.50
C LEU A 216 24.31 -9.92 -6.80
N THR A 217 24.51 -8.83 -7.54
CA THR A 217 25.31 -8.83 -8.77
C THR A 217 26.82 -8.84 -8.50
N GLU A 218 27.22 -8.40 -7.31
CA GLU A 218 28.59 -8.41 -6.81
C GLU A 218 28.63 -8.81 -5.34
N ALA A 219 29.82 -9.10 -4.82
CA ALA A 219 29.99 -9.51 -3.42
C ALA A 219 29.91 -8.30 -2.50
N PHE A 220 28.86 -8.26 -1.66
CA PHE A 220 28.79 -7.35 -0.51
C PHE A 220 28.91 -8.14 0.80
N SER A 221 29.63 -7.56 1.75
CA SER A 221 29.51 -7.97 3.16
C SER A 221 28.20 -7.44 3.76
N ALA A 222 27.77 -8.04 4.88
CA ALA A 222 26.59 -7.57 5.59
C ALA A 222 26.75 -6.11 6.07
N GLU A 223 27.95 -5.72 6.50
CA GLU A 223 28.30 -4.38 6.96
C GLU A 223 28.22 -3.35 5.83
N GLN A 224 28.67 -3.73 4.64
CA GLN A 224 28.60 -2.85 3.46
C GLN A 224 27.14 -2.58 3.07
N LEU A 225 26.31 -3.63 3.01
CA LEU A 225 24.87 -3.47 2.75
C LEU A 225 24.19 -2.67 3.86
N HIS A 226 24.46 -2.96 5.12
CA HIS A 226 23.87 -2.22 6.24
C HIS A 226 24.19 -0.71 6.15
N THR A 227 25.44 -0.36 5.85
CA THR A 227 25.87 1.03 5.59
C THR A 227 25.11 1.67 4.41
N VAL A 228 24.75 0.90 3.37
CA VAL A 228 23.91 1.39 2.26
C VAL A 228 22.57 1.87 2.79
N TYR A 229 21.89 1.05 3.59
CA TYR A 229 20.56 1.37 4.13
C TYR A 229 20.60 2.52 5.13
N GLU A 230 21.57 2.54 6.05
CA GLU A 230 21.73 3.64 7.00
C GLU A 230 21.89 4.99 6.30
N LYS A 231 22.75 5.04 5.28
CA LYS A 231 22.95 6.27 4.50
C LYS A 231 21.71 6.66 3.71
N TYR A 232 21.02 5.68 3.11
CA TYR A 232 19.83 5.93 2.32
C TYR A 232 18.68 6.51 3.17
N TYR A 233 18.48 5.97 4.38
CA TYR A 233 17.38 6.32 5.25
C TYR A 233 17.70 7.33 6.36
N LYS A 234 18.93 7.87 6.40
CA LYS A 234 19.41 8.79 7.46
C LYS A 234 18.44 9.92 7.79
N ASP A 235 17.87 10.56 6.78
CA ASP A 235 16.98 11.72 6.93
C ASP A 235 15.49 11.35 6.74
N LYS A 236 15.14 10.07 6.87
CA LYS A 236 13.77 9.55 6.68
C LYS A 236 13.17 9.17 8.04
N PRO A 237 12.38 10.06 8.67
CA PRO A 237 12.01 9.95 10.09
C PRO A 237 11.14 8.73 10.44
N PHE A 238 10.53 8.08 9.44
CA PHE A 238 9.65 6.93 9.63
C PHE A 238 10.32 5.59 9.33
N VAL A 239 11.56 5.59 8.83
CA VAL A 239 12.33 4.37 8.57
C VAL A 239 13.41 4.20 9.64
N ARG A 240 13.50 2.99 10.18
CA ARG A 240 14.50 2.64 11.20
C ARG A 240 15.26 1.42 10.71
N VAL A 241 16.51 1.63 10.33
CA VAL A 241 17.45 0.54 10.04
C VAL A 241 17.87 -0.05 11.40
N ARG A 242 17.74 -1.37 11.54
CA ARG A 242 18.14 -2.07 12.77
C ARG A 242 19.64 -2.33 12.77
N ASP A 243 20.23 -2.46 13.95
CA ASP A 243 21.62 -2.88 14.09
C ASP A 243 21.83 -4.26 13.46
N LEU A 244 23.06 -4.53 13.00
CA LEU A 244 23.40 -5.85 12.44
C LEU A 244 23.10 -6.97 13.45
N GLY A 245 22.41 -8.01 12.98
CA GLY A 245 21.96 -9.13 13.81
C GLY A 245 20.64 -8.89 14.56
N GLU A 246 20.10 -7.67 14.52
CA GLU A 246 18.74 -7.39 15.01
C GLU A 246 17.70 -7.48 13.89
N TYR A 247 16.59 -8.15 14.18
CA TYR A 247 15.53 -8.39 13.20
C TYR A 247 14.24 -7.64 13.58
N PRO A 248 13.51 -7.06 12.60
CA PRO A 248 12.28 -6.35 12.88
C PRO A 248 11.19 -7.29 13.41
N LYS A 249 10.42 -6.80 14.39
CA LYS A 249 9.22 -7.45 14.93
C LYS A 249 8.02 -6.56 14.64
N THR A 250 6.93 -7.12 14.11
CA THR A 250 5.73 -6.36 13.71
C THR A 250 5.08 -5.58 14.86
N LYS A 251 5.16 -6.06 16.10
CA LYS A 251 4.70 -5.32 17.28
C LYS A 251 5.64 -4.18 17.69
N GLY A 252 6.93 -4.29 17.36
CA GLY A 252 7.94 -3.29 17.66
C GLY A 252 7.86 -2.03 16.78
N SER A 253 7.19 -2.10 15.62
CA SER A 253 6.96 -0.92 14.78
C SER A 253 5.76 -0.07 15.24
N LEU A 254 4.86 -0.63 16.06
CA LEU A 254 3.64 0.02 16.58
C LEU A 254 3.86 0.84 17.86
N ARG A 255 5.03 0.76 18.49
CA ARG A 255 5.34 1.49 19.73
C ARG A 255 6.34 2.61 19.43
N LYS A 256 5.91 3.84 19.70
CA LYS A 256 6.79 4.90 20.18
C LYS A 256 6.90 4.73 21.70
#